data_AF-A0A2U3LMI7-F1
#
_entry.id   AF-A0A2U3LMI7-F1
#
_cell.length_a   1.000
_cell.length_b   1.000
_cell.length_c   1.000
_cell.angle_alpha   90.00
_cell.angle_beta   90.00
_cell.angle_gamma   90.00
#
_symmetry.space_group_name_H-M   'P 1'
#
loop_
_entity.id
_entity.type
_entity.pdbx_description
1 polymer ?
#
loop_
_entity_poly.entity_id
_entity_poly.type
_entity_poly.pdbx_seq_one_letter_code
_entity_poly.pdbx_strand_id
1 'polypeptide(L)'
;MKLPTLSLALVLLAGPAVAASGLEDALQTLKDAVEKKDPALVKKLVADVYPQATQAAAEPAPKDDDEKTAWTNRVEFAKSVQEYTEYALYAVAIQSPAATQVDLISTLEQQTPKSKYLNQAYGSYLVALDKTGASAKVLPTAEKGLANFPENEDLLRVLADSALAKNPDRALALANRLTAAYNKHSKPEGMAAADWDRKKSEGLGRGYWIAGVVYGAKGQYLNCDKSLRAAMPLIQGNAAMAGPALFFLGMANYNLGKMTLSKAKILEAAKFSEQSAAIPSAYTEQARHNALVMKDEASKMR
;
A
#
# COMPACT_ATOMS: atom_id res chain seq x y z
N MET A 1 -0.35 -22.50 -6.19
CA MET A 1 -0.02 -22.18 -4.78
C MET A 1 -0.59 -23.28 -3.91
N LYS A 2 0.23 -24.01 -3.18
CA LYS A 2 -0.26 -24.88 -2.10
C LYS A 2 -0.70 -23.96 -0.96
N LEU A 3 -1.96 -24.06 -0.54
CA LEU A 3 -2.45 -23.29 0.61
C LEU A 3 -1.54 -23.58 1.81
N PRO A 4 -1.18 -22.57 2.63
CA PRO A 4 -0.61 -22.85 3.93
C PRO A 4 -1.70 -23.55 4.73
N THR A 5 -1.52 -24.85 4.97
CA THR A 5 -2.32 -25.61 5.94
C THR A 5 -2.12 -24.95 7.28
N LEU A 6 -3.08 -24.12 7.70
CA LEU A 6 -3.22 -23.72 9.09
C LEU A 6 -3.59 -25.00 9.86
N SER A 7 -2.57 -25.72 10.31
CA SER A 7 -2.74 -26.91 11.14
C SER A 7 -3.21 -26.46 12.52
N LEU A 8 -4.53 -26.34 12.71
CA LEU A 8 -5.14 -26.09 14.00
C LEU A 8 -5.31 -27.44 14.72
N ALA A 9 -4.62 -27.64 15.83
CA ALA A 9 -4.79 -28.82 16.67
C ALA A 9 -6.15 -28.74 17.38
N LEU A 10 -7.06 -29.66 17.05
CA LEU A 10 -8.36 -29.84 17.71
C LEU A 10 -8.18 -30.57 19.04
N VAL A 11 -8.48 -29.89 20.15
CA VAL A 11 -8.68 -30.53 21.45
C VAL A 11 -10.18 -30.55 21.72
N LEU A 12 -10.82 -31.69 21.50
CA LEU A 12 -12.21 -31.93 21.91
C LEU A 12 -12.27 -32.06 23.44
N LEU A 13 -12.95 -31.13 24.11
CA LEU A 13 -13.33 -31.27 25.52
C LEU A 13 -14.81 -30.92 25.71
N ALA A 14 -15.50 -31.79 26.45
CA ALA A 14 -16.93 -31.79 26.70
C ALA A 14 -17.37 -30.61 27.59
N GLY A 15 -17.83 -29.53 26.95
CA GLY A 15 -18.83 -28.58 27.47
C GLY A 15 -20.05 -28.59 26.56
N PRO A 16 -21.15 -27.83 26.82
CA PRO A 16 -22.44 -28.01 26.14
C PRO A 16 -22.27 -28.10 24.61
N ALA A 17 -22.35 -29.33 24.11
CA ALA A 17 -21.71 -29.76 22.86
C ALA A 17 -22.39 -29.20 21.61
N VAL A 18 -23.56 -28.59 21.74
CA VAL A 18 -24.45 -28.23 20.62
C VAL A 18 -24.01 -26.93 19.93
N ALA A 19 -23.43 -25.97 20.66
CA ALA A 19 -22.97 -24.71 20.06
C ALA A 19 -21.59 -24.84 19.39
N ALA A 20 -20.70 -25.67 19.95
CA ALA A 20 -19.36 -25.91 19.39
C ALA A 20 -19.42 -26.78 18.12
N SER A 21 -20.22 -27.86 18.12
CA SER A 21 -20.39 -28.73 16.95
C SER A 21 -20.98 -28.00 15.73
N GLY A 22 -21.96 -27.12 15.94
CA GLY A 22 -22.54 -26.33 14.85
C GLY A 22 -21.54 -25.39 14.17
N LEU A 23 -20.62 -24.80 14.94
CA LEU A 23 -19.58 -23.91 14.39
C LEU A 23 -18.49 -24.69 13.65
N GLU A 24 -18.15 -25.90 14.12
CA GLU A 24 -17.22 -26.82 13.44
C GLU A 24 -17.75 -27.26 12.07
N ASP A 25 -19.01 -27.70 12.00
CA ASP A 25 -19.65 -28.11 10.74
C ASP A 25 -19.74 -26.94 9.74
N ALA A 26 -20.08 -25.75 10.24
CA ALA A 26 -20.18 -24.56 9.41
C ALA A 26 -18.80 -24.09 8.92
N LEU A 27 -17.76 -24.20 9.76
CA LEU A 27 -16.37 -23.96 9.36
C LEU A 27 -15.93 -24.94 8.27
N GLN A 28 -16.25 -26.23 8.39
CA GLN A 28 -15.90 -27.22 7.38
C GLN A 28 -16.60 -26.94 6.05
N THR A 29 -17.89 -26.61 6.09
CA THR A 29 -18.65 -26.22 4.88
C THR A 29 -18.05 -24.99 4.20
N LEU A 30 -17.57 -24.01 4.99
CA LEU A 30 -16.88 -22.84 4.46
C LEU A 30 -15.53 -23.21 3.82
N LYS A 31 -14.75 -24.11 4.44
CA LYS A 31 -13.50 -24.63 3.87
C LYS A 31 -13.75 -25.28 2.50
N ASP A 32 -14.75 -26.13 2.41
CA ASP A 32 -15.12 -26.81 1.16
C ASP A 32 -15.53 -25.80 0.06
N ALA A 33 -16.22 -24.72 0.43
CA ALA A 33 -16.59 -23.65 -0.50
C ALA A 33 -15.37 -22.86 -1.01
N VAL A 34 -14.39 -22.60 -0.13
CA VAL A 34 -13.11 -21.97 -0.50
C VAL A 34 -12.32 -22.87 -1.46
N GLU A 35 -12.25 -24.17 -1.20
CA GLU A 35 -11.58 -25.14 -2.08
C GLU A 35 -12.22 -25.21 -3.47
N LYS A 36 -13.55 -25.16 -3.52
CA LYS A 36 -14.33 -25.08 -4.77
C LYS A 36 -14.23 -23.72 -5.46
N LYS A 37 -13.62 -22.72 -4.81
CA LYS A 37 -13.52 -21.33 -5.28
C LYS A 37 -14.89 -20.74 -5.63
N ASP A 38 -15.91 -21.03 -4.82
CA ASP A 38 -17.28 -20.54 -5.03
C ASP A 38 -17.48 -19.21 -4.28
N PRO A 39 -17.38 -18.05 -4.94
CA PRO A 39 -17.47 -16.76 -4.27
C PRO A 39 -18.86 -16.51 -3.67
N ALA A 40 -19.93 -16.99 -4.32
CA ALA A 40 -21.29 -16.76 -3.86
C ALA A 40 -21.57 -17.57 -2.60
N LEU A 41 -21.17 -18.84 -2.59
CA LEU A 41 -21.33 -19.69 -1.41
C LEU A 41 -20.44 -19.23 -0.26
N VAL A 42 -19.19 -18.84 -0.53
CA VAL A 42 -18.28 -18.31 0.49
C VAL A 42 -18.85 -17.05 1.15
N LYS A 43 -19.35 -16.10 0.37
CA LYS A 43 -19.95 -14.88 0.92
C LYS A 43 -21.16 -15.21 1.81
N LYS A 44 -22.03 -16.11 1.35
CA LYS A 44 -23.20 -16.56 2.11
C LYS A 44 -22.78 -17.20 3.44
N LEU A 45 -21.89 -18.19 3.39
CA LEU A 45 -21.43 -18.91 4.58
C LEU A 45 -20.70 -17.99 5.56
N VAL A 46 -19.90 -17.04 5.08
CA VAL A 46 -19.26 -16.04 5.96
C VAL A 46 -20.30 -15.17 6.66
N ALA A 47 -21.37 -14.76 5.97
CA ALA A 47 -22.45 -13.99 6.59
C ALA A 47 -23.18 -14.75 7.71
N ASP A 48 -23.24 -16.08 7.61
CA ASP A 48 -23.86 -16.95 8.63
C ASP A 48 -22.88 -17.27 9.78
N VAL A 49 -21.63 -17.60 9.46
CA VAL A 49 -20.62 -18.11 10.41
C VAL A 49 -19.98 -16.99 11.23
N TYR A 50 -19.67 -15.84 10.61
CA TYR A 50 -18.94 -14.77 11.29
C TYR A 50 -19.68 -14.21 12.53
N PRO A 51 -21.00 -13.93 12.47
CA PRO A 51 -21.74 -13.48 13.66
C PRO A 51 -21.77 -14.51 14.79
N GLN A 52 -21.92 -15.79 14.47
CA GLN A 52 -21.93 -16.87 15.46
C GLN A 52 -20.58 -17.00 16.16
N ALA A 53 -19.49 -17.01 15.37
CA ALA A 53 -18.13 -17.03 15.90
C ALA A 53 -17.84 -15.79 16.76
N THR A 54 -18.34 -14.62 16.35
CA THR A 54 -18.21 -13.38 17.13
C THR A 54 -18.94 -13.43 18.46
N GLN A 55 -20.16 -13.95 18.47
CA GLN A 55 -20.93 -14.14 19.69
C GLN A 55 -20.22 -15.11 20.65
N ALA A 56 -19.74 -16.25 20.14
CA ALA A 56 -19.01 -17.25 20.93
C ALA A 56 -17.68 -16.70 21.47
N ALA A 57 -16.94 -15.93 20.69
CA ALA A 57 -15.69 -15.31 21.12
C ALA A 57 -15.87 -14.21 22.19
N ALA A 58 -17.07 -13.65 22.29
CA ALA A 58 -17.44 -12.63 23.27
C ALA A 58 -18.08 -13.21 24.56
N GLU A 59 -18.21 -14.53 24.66
CA GLU A 59 -18.75 -15.20 25.85
C GLU A 59 -17.91 -14.82 27.09
N PRO A 60 -18.52 -14.29 28.17
CA PRO A 60 -17.78 -13.89 29.36
C PRO A 60 -17.18 -15.11 30.07
N ALA A 61 -16.02 -14.92 30.70
CA ALA A 61 -15.36 -15.99 31.44
C ALA A 61 -16.23 -16.53 32.59
N PRO A 62 -16.31 -17.86 32.78
CA PRO A 62 -17.02 -18.45 33.91
C PRO A 62 -16.33 -18.09 35.23
N LYS A 63 -17.12 -18.08 36.31
CA LYS A 63 -16.62 -17.82 37.67
C LYS A 63 -15.90 -19.04 38.25
N ASP A 64 -16.29 -20.23 37.82
CA ASP A 64 -15.72 -21.50 38.26
C ASP A 64 -14.38 -21.74 37.54
N ASP A 65 -13.34 -22.07 38.32
CA ASP A 65 -12.01 -22.36 37.80
C ASP A 65 -11.98 -23.63 36.96
N ASP A 66 -12.84 -24.61 37.25
CA ASP A 66 -12.90 -25.89 36.53
C ASP A 66 -13.48 -25.70 35.12
N GLU A 67 -14.33 -24.69 34.90
CA GLU A 67 -14.93 -24.37 33.60
C GLU A 67 -14.04 -23.47 32.73
N LYS A 68 -13.05 -22.78 33.32
CA LYS A 68 -12.21 -21.79 32.61
C LYS A 68 -11.42 -22.39 31.47
N THR A 69 -10.90 -23.61 31.62
CA THR A 69 -10.12 -24.27 30.57
C THR A 69 -10.99 -24.56 29.34
N ALA A 70 -12.18 -25.14 29.56
CA ALA A 70 -13.11 -25.44 28.46
C ALA A 70 -13.62 -24.16 27.79
N TRP A 71 -13.95 -23.12 28.56
CA TRP A 71 -14.32 -21.80 28.03
C TRP A 71 -13.20 -21.19 27.19
N THR A 72 -11.95 -21.22 27.67
CA THR A 72 -10.79 -20.67 26.95
C THR A 72 -10.64 -21.33 25.59
N ASN A 73 -10.69 -22.66 25.53
CA ASN A 73 -10.62 -23.42 24.27
C ASN A 73 -11.76 -23.05 23.31
N ARG A 74 -13.00 -22.89 23.81
CA ARG A 74 -14.15 -22.48 22.98
C ARG A 74 -13.95 -21.07 22.40
N VAL A 75 -13.51 -20.13 23.21
CA VAL A 75 -13.26 -18.73 22.79
C VAL A 75 -12.11 -18.66 21.79
N GLU A 76 -11.03 -19.41 22.00
CA GLU A 76 -9.91 -19.51 21.06
C GLU A 76 -10.33 -20.14 19.73
N PHE A 77 -11.11 -21.22 19.77
CA PHE A 77 -11.68 -21.82 18.58
C PHE A 77 -12.57 -20.82 17.83
N ALA A 78 -13.49 -20.14 18.51
CA ALA A 78 -14.35 -19.13 17.91
C ALA A 78 -13.55 -18.01 17.23
N LYS A 79 -12.47 -17.52 17.86
CA LYS A 79 -11.55 -16.54 17.25
C LYS A 79 -10.86 -17.09 16.01
N SER A 80 -10.45 -18.36 16.01
CA SER A 80 -9.87 -19.01 14.84
C SER A 80 -10.87 -19.11 13.68
N VAL A 81 -12.16 -19.33 13.99
CA VAL A 81 -13.24 -19.32 12.99
C VAL A 81 -13.45 -17.92 12.43
N GLN A 82 -13.47 -16.88 13.28
CA GLN A 82 -13.52 -15.49 12.81
C GLN A 82 -12.38 -15.19 11.84
N GLU A 83 -11.13 -15.50 12.23
CA GLU A 83 -9.97 -15.30 11.36
C GLU A 83 -10.08 -16.06 10.03
N TYR A 84 -10.62 -17.29 10.07
CA TYR A 84 -10.83 -18.08 8.86
C TYR A 84 -11.90 -17.47 7.94
N THR A 85 -12.97 -16.88 8.47
CA THR A 85 -13.96 -16.18 7.63
C THR A 85 -13.35 -14.98 6.89
N GLU A 86 -12.45 -14.24 7.56
CA GLU A 86 -11.72 -13.14 6.92
C GLU A 86 -10.80 -13.65 5.81
N TYR A 87 -10.06 -14.72 6.10
CA TYR A 87 -9.21 -15.40 5.13
C TYR A 87 -10.02 -15.90 3.92
N ALA A 88 -11.19 -16.51 4.14
CA ALA A 88 -12.02 -17.06 3.08
C ALA A 88 -12.48 -15.99 2.09
N LEU A 89 -12.96 -14.85 2.59
CA LEU A 89 -13.31 -13.70 1.74
C LEU A 89 -12.10 -13.25 0.92
N TYR A 90 -10.96 -13.03 1.56
CA TYR A 90 -9.74 -12.58 0.88
C TYR A 90 -9.23 -13.57 -0.17
N ALA A 91 -9.05 -14.83 0.21
CA ALA A 91 -8.42 -15.86 -0.62
C ALA A 91 -9.21 -16.12 -1.91
N VAL A 92 -10.53 -16.07 -1.84
CA VAL A 92 -11.40 -16.21 -3.01
C VAL A 92 -11.46 -14.91 -3.81
N ALA A 93 -11.52 -13.76 -3.15
CA ALA A 93 -11.54 -12.46 -3.82
C ALA A 93 -10.33 -12.24 -4.73
N ILE A 94 -9.11 -12.50 -4.26
CA ILE A 94 -7.87 -12.25 -5.03
C ILE A 94 -7.74 -13.14 -6.27
N GLN A 95 -8.53 -14.22 -6.36
CA GLN A 95 -8.57 -15.12 -7.52
C GLN A 95 -9.79 -14.86 -8.42
N SER A 96 -10.68 -13.95 -8.01
CA SER A 96 -11.96 -13.70 -8.68
C SER A 96 -11.87 -12.55 -9.68
N PRO A 97 -12.83 -12.45 -10.63
CA PRO A 97 -12.98 -11.27 -11.47
C PRO A 97 -13.21 -9.98 -10.67
N ALA A 98 -12.89 -8.82 -11.26
CA ALA A 98 -12.87 -7.53 -10.56
C ALA A 98 -14.18 -7.21 -9.81
N ALA A 99 -15.36 -7.46 -10.41
CA ALA A 99 -16.64 -7.20 -9.76
C ALA A 99 -16.83 -8.06 -8.50
N THR A 100 -16.52 -9.35 -8.57
CA THR A 100 -16.59 -10.28 -7.44
C THR A 100 -15.54 -9.94 -6.38
N GLN A 101 -14.33 -9.55 -6.78
CA GLN A 101 -13.30 -9.12 -5.85
C GLN A 101 -13.75 -7.87 -5.07
N VAL A 102 -14.31 -6.87 -5.75
CA VAL A 102 -14.87 -5.67 -5.09
C VAL A 102 -15.94 -6.07 -4.09
N ASP A 103 -16.86 -6.94 -4.47
CA ASP A 103 -17.95 -7.40 -3.61
C ASP A 103 -17.42 -8.09 -2.32
N LEU A 104 -16.52 -9.07 -2.47
CA LEU A 104 -15.99 -9.83 -1.34
C LEU A 104 -15.07 -8.98 -0.42
N ILE A 105 -14.19 -8.15 -0.99
CA ILE A 105 -13.31 -7.29 -0.16
C ILE A 105 -14.10 -6.17 0.51
N SER A 106 -15.14 -5.63 -0.14
CA SER A 106 -16.03 -4.66 0.52
C SER A 106 -16.79 -5.28 1.69
N THR A 107 -17.18 -6.55 1.58
CA THR A 107 -17.79 -7.31 2.67
C THR A 107 -16.81 -7.47 3.84
N LEU A 108 -15.55 -7.84 3.54
CA LEU A 108 -14.49 -7.93 4.54
C LEU A 108 -14.24 -6.58 5.23
N GLU A 109 -14.15 -5.49 4.47
CA GLU A 109 -13.94 -4.14 5.02
C GLU A 109 -15.09 -3.68 5.94
N GLN A 110 -16.32 -4.09 5.65
CA GLN A 110 -17.48 -3.78 6.48
C GLN A 110 -17.51 -4.59 7.78
N GLN A 111 -17.18 -5.88 7.72
CA GLN A 111 -17.20 -6.77 8.87
C GLN A 111 -16.00 -6.55 9.79
N THR A 112 -14.80 -6.47 9.22
CA THR A 112 -13.52 -6.46 9.95
C THR A 112 -12.56 -5.43 9.34
N PRO A 113 -12.79 -4.12 9.55
CA PRO A 113 -11.97 -3.06 8.95
C PRO A 113 -10.49 -3.06 9.37
N LYS A 114 -10.12 -3.87 10.37
CA LYS A 114 -8.74 -4.07 10.87
C LYS A 114 -8.15 -5.42 10.48
N SER A 115 -8.81 -6.19 9.61
CA SER A 115 -8.32 -7.50 9.15
C SER A 115 -6.94 -7.39 8.52
N LYS A 116 -6.02 -8.27 8.90
CA LYS A 116 -4.70 -8.36 8.25
C LYS A 116 -4.80 -8.71 6.75
N TYR A 117 -5.86 -9.40 6.36
CA TYR A 117 -6.11 -9.77 4.97
C TYR A 117 -6.59 -8.57 4.14
N LEU A 118 -7.34 -7.67 4.76
CA LEU A 118 -7.71 -6.39 4.14
C LEU A 118 -6.47 -5.54 3.86
N ASN A 119 -5.51 -5.50 4.78
CA ASN A 119 -4.21 -4.83 4.55
C ASN A 119 -3.49 -5.37 3.30
N GLN A 120 -3.56 -6.69 3.05
CA GLN A 120 -2.96 -7.30 1.86
C GLN A 120 -3.77 -7.05 0.57
N ALA A 121 -5.08 -6.83 0.70
CA ALA A 121 -6.00 -6.73 -0.43
C ALA A 121 -6.02 -5.35 -1.10
N TYR A 122 -5.64 -4.27 -0.40
CA TYR A 122 -5.87 -2.91 -0.91
C TYR A 122 -5.28 -2.65 -2.30
N GLY A 123 -4.06 -3.11 -2.59
CA GLY A 123 -3.46 -2.91 -3.91
C GLY A 123 -4.32 -3.44 -5.05
N SER A 124 -4.79 -4.69 -4.94
CA SER A 124 -5.64 -5.28 -5.98
C SER A 124 -7.09 -4.77 -5.91
N TYR A 125 -7.59 -4.45 -4.72
CA TYR A 125 -8.94 -3.92 -4.51
C TYR A 125 -9.13 -2.54 -5.16
N LEU A 126 -8.19 -1.62 -4.98
CA LEU A 126 -8.25 -0.29 -5.62
C LEU A 126 -8.21 -0.41 -7.16
N VAL A 127 -7.42 -1.34 -7.69
CA VAL A 127 -7.40 -1.64 -9.14
C VAL A 127 -8.74 -2.23 -9.61
N ALA A 128 -9.36 -3.09 -8.81
CA ALA A 128 -10.65 -3.68 -9.15
C ALA A 128 -11.79 -2.64 -9.14
N LEU A 129 -11.74 -1.66 -8.23
CA LEU A 129 -12.67 -0.52 -8.24
C LEU A 129 -12.58 0.27 -9.54
N ASP A 130 -11.38 0.56 -10.02
CA ASP A 130 -11.19 1.24 -11.31
C ASP A 130 -11.73 0.41 -12.49
N LYS A 131 -11.40 -0.88 -12.54
CA LYS A 131 -11.84 -1.79 -13.61
C LYS A 131 -13.36 -1.98 -13.69
N THR A 132 -14.06 -1.73 -12.59
CA THR A 132 -15.52 -1.87 -12.51
C THR A 132 -16.26 -0.54 -12.73
N GLY A 133 -15.53 0.53 -13.10
CA GLY A 133 -16.11 1.86 -13.29
C GLY A 133 -16.41 2.59 -11.97
N ALA A 134 -15.97 2.04 -10.83
CA ALA A 134 -16.18 2.61 -9.50
C ALA A 134 -15.00 3.50 -9.06
N SER A 135 -14.27 4.12 -9.99
CA SER A 135 -13.11 4.98 -9.72
C SER A 135 -13.37 6.08 -8.68
N ALA A 136 -14.60 6.62 -8.64
CA ALA A 136 -15.00 7.62 -7.65
C ALA A 136 -14.89 7.11 -6.19
N LYS A 137 -14.89 5.79 -5.96
CA LYS A 137 -14.74 5.17 -4.64
C LYS A 137 -13.29 4.98 -4.21
N VAL A 138 -12.32 5.06 -5.13
CA VAL A 138 -10.90 4.77 -4.84
C VAL A 138 -10.36 5.65 -3.71
N LEU A 139 -10.55 6.97 -3.78
CA LEU A 139 -10.03 7.88 -2.75
C LEU A 139 -10.75 7.72 -1.40
N PRO A 140 -12.10 7.71 -1.32
CA PRO A 140 -12.79 7.44 -0.05
C PRO A 140 -12.38 6.11 0.59
N THR A 141 -12.25 5.04 -0.21
CA THR A 141 -11.77 3.73 0.26
C THR A 141 -10.35 3.83 0.79
N ALA A 142 -9.45 4.51 0.07
CA ALA A 142 -8.07 4.63 0.50
C ALA A 142 -7.92 5.43 1.80
N GLU A 143 -8.69 6.52 1.96
CA GLU A 143 -8.69 7.31 3.20
C GLU A 143 -9.21 6.50 4.40
N LYS A 144 -10.32 5.79 4.22
CA LYS A 144 -10.87 4.90 5.26
C LYS A 144 -9.89 3.80 5.62
N GLY A 145 -9.25 3.18 4.63
CA GLY A 145 -8.27 2.13 4.86
C GLY A 145 -7.04 2.63 5.62
N LEU A 146 -6.54 3.82 5.28
CA LEU A 146 -5.31 4.37 5.88
C LEU A 146 -5.50 4.67 7.37
N ALA A 147 -6.74 4.95 7.81
CA ALA A 147 -7.06 5.11 9.23
C ALA A 147 -6.81 3.83 10.05
N ASN A 148 -6.98 2.65 9.45
CA ASN A 148 -6.70 1.36 10.08
C ASN A 148 -5.29 0.84 9.78
N PHE A 149 -4.73 1.18 8.62
CA PHE A 149 -3.43 0.71 8.16
C PHE A 149 -2.53 1.87 7.74
N PRO A 150 -1.97 2.63 8.71
CA PRO A 150 -1.24 3.86 8.43
C PRO A 150 0.07 3.65 7.67
N GLU A 151 0.57 2.42 7.56
CA GLU A 151 1.79 2.08 6.83
C GLU A 151 1.50 1.29 5.53
N ASN A 152 0.24 1.15 5.12
CA ASN A 152 -0.07 0.45 3.87
C ASN A 152 0.42 1.24 2.65
N GLU A 153 1.28 0.63 1.86
CA GLU A 153 1.97 1.31 0.75
C GLU A 153 1.04 1.63 -0.42
N ASP A 154 0.08 0.77 -0.72
CA ASP A 154 -0.85 0.98 -1.83
C ASP A 154 -1.79 2.15 -1.53
N LEU A 155 -2.25 2.26 -0.27
CA LEU A 155 -3.07 3.38 0.20
C LEU A 155 -2.28 4.70 0.22
N LEU A 156 -1.07 4.67 0.77
CA LEU A 156 -0.18 5.83 0.82
C LEU A 156 0.13 6.35 -0.58
N ARG A 157 0.41 5.47 -1.54
CA ARG A 157 0.71 5.82 -2.93
C ARG A 157 -0.46 6.53 -3.60
N VAL A 158 -1.65 5.93 -3.56
CA VAL A 158 -2.84 6.51 -4.22
C VAL A 158 -3.21 7.87 -3.62
N LEU A 159 -3.13 8.01 -2.30
CA LEU A 159 -3.42 9.29 -1.65
C LEU A 159 -2.35 10.35 -1.90
N ALA A 160 -1.06 9.97 -1.96
CA ALA A 160 0.01 10.90 -2.31
C ALA A 160 -0.17 11.43 -3.75
N ASP A 161 -0.49 10.54 -4.68
CA ASP A 161 -0.73 10.88 -6.09
C ASP A 161 -1.91 11.84 -6.24
N SER A 162 -3.02 11.56 -5.57
CA SER A 162 -4.20 12.43 -5.62
C SER A 162 -3.98 13.79 -4.96
N ALA A 163 -3.11 13.86 -3.95
CA ALA A 163 -2.85 15.10 -3.23
C ALA A 163 -1.92 16.04 -4.01
N LEU A 164 -1.04 15.52 -4.87
CA LEU A 164 0.07 16.29 -5.46
C LEU A 164 -0.34 17.62 -6.09
N ALA A 165 -1.40 17.63 -6.89
CA ALA A 165 -1.83 18.84 -7.60
C ALA A 165 -2.62 19.82 -6.71
N LYS A 166 -3.34 19.33 -5.70
CA LYS A 166 -4.30 20.13 -4.92
C LYS A 166 -3.80 20.53 -3.54
N ASN A 167 -2.94 19.70 -2.95
CA ASN A 167 -2.39 19.87 -1.61
C ASN A 167 -0.98 19.25 -1.56
N PRO A 168 0.03 19.96 -2.08
CA PRO A 168 1.40 19.44 -2.19
C PRO A 168 2.03 19.12 -0.81
N ASP A 169 1.64 19.82 0.26
CA ASP A 169 2.11 19.52 1.61
C ASP A 169 1.59 18.17 2.11
N ARG A 170 0.31 17.87 1.88
CA ARG A 170 -0.25 16.54 2.16
C ARG A 170 0.42 15.48 1.30
N ALA A 171 0.67 15.75 0.02
CA ALA A 171 1.36 14.82 -0.88
C ALA A 171 2.76 14.49 -0.37
N LEU A 172 3.51 15.50 0.06
CA LEU A 172 4.85 15.34 0.64
C LEU A 172 4.83 14.49 1.92
N ALA A 173 3.89 14.75 2.83
CA ALA A 173 3.76 13.97 4.06
C ALA A 173 3.45 12.49 3.77
N LEU A 174 2.55 12.21 2.83
CA LEU A 174 2.21 10.85 2.42
C LEU A 174 3.36 10.17 1.68
N ALA A 175 4.07 10.88 0.82
CA ALA A 175 5.22 10.36 0.08
C ALA A 175 6.38 9.97 1.03
N ASN A 176 6.65 10.78 2.06
CA ASN A 176 7.66 10.43 3.08
C ASN A 176 7.24 9.18 3.88
N ARG A 177 5.95 9.04 4.21
CA ARG A 177 5.42 7.82 4.85
C ARG A 177 5.53 6.60 3.93
N LEU A 178 5.27 6.77 2.63
CA LEU A 178 5.39 5.72 1.64
C LEU A 178 6.82 5.18 1.55
N THR A 179 7.82 6.07 1.47
CA THR A 179 9.23 5.63 1.41
C THR A 179 9.68 4.98 2.72
N ALA A 180 9.23 5.50 3.87
CA ALA A 180 9.48 4.88 5.17
C ALA A 180 8.88 3.46 5.26
N ALA A 181 7.63 3.28 4.81
CA ALA A 181 6.96 1.98 4.81
C ALA A 181 7.72 0.96 3.96
N TYR A 182 8.06 1.28 2.70
CA TYR A 182 8.83 0.37 1.84
C TYR A 182 10.23 0.05 2.36
N ASN A 183 10.87 0.98 3.06
CA ASN A 183 12.19 0.73 3.66
C ASN A 183 12.09 -0.19 4.89
N LYS A 184 10.96 -0.15 5.61
CA LYS A 184 10.70 -0.97 6.79
C LYS A 184 10.20 -2.37 6.44
N HIS A 185 9.30 -2.48 5.48
CA HIS A 185 8.62 -3.73 5.19
C HIS A 185 9.51 -4.73 4.44
N SER A 186 9.41 -5.99 4.86
CA SER A 186 9.97 -7.13 4.15
C SER A 186 9.01 -7.61 3.07
N LYS A 187 9.52 -8.47 2.18
CA LYS A 187 8.71 -9.13 1.16
C LYS A 187 7.52 -9.86 1.81
N PRO A 188 6.27 -9.60 1.38
CA PRO A 188 5.12 -10.37 1.85
C PRO A 188 5.28 -11.87 1.60
N GLU A 189 4.66 -12.67 2.47
CA GLU A 189 4.56 -14.12 2.28
C GLU A 189 3.80 -14.43 0.98
N GLY A 190 4.24 -15.46 0.24
CA GLY A 190 3.62 -15.87 -1.02
C GLY A 190 3.90 -14.96 -2.23
N MET A 191 4.42 -13.74 -2.05
CA MET A 191 4.84 -12.89 -3.18
C MET A 191 6.21 -13.34 -3.71
N ALA A 192 6.37 -13.39 -5.04
CA ALA A 192 7.66 -13.67 -5.66
C ALA A 192 8.65 -12.51 -5.39
N ALA A 193 9.94 -12.84 -5.20
CA ALA A 193 10.97 -11.83 -4.90
C ALA A 193 11.04 -10.74 -5.98
N ALA A 194 11.03 -11.14 -7.26
CA ALA A 194 11.05 -10.21 -8.38
C ALA A 194 9.83 -9.26 -8.42
N ASP A 195 8.65 -9.75 -8.05
CA ASP A 195 7.44 -8.92 -8.02
C ASP A 195 7.48 -7.92 -6.86
N TRP A 196 8.02 -8.35 -5.72
CA TRP A 196 8.25 -7.46 -4.59
C TRP A 196 9.29 -6.39 -4.88
N ASP A 197 10.43 -6.77 -5.46
CA ASP A 197 11.48 -5.83 -5.82
C ASP A 197 10.98 -4.80 -6.83
N ARG A 198 10.15 -5.24 -7.80
CA ARG A 198 9.47 -4.33 -8.73
C ARG A 198 8.52 -3.38 -8.00
N LYS A 199 7.61 -3.90 -7.18
CA LYS A 199 6.64 -3.09 -6.41
C LYS A 199 7.34 -2.07 -5.52
N LYS A 200 8.39 -2.50 -4.81
CA LYS A 200 9.20 -1.67 -3.92
C LYS A 200 9.94 -0.59 -4.70
N SER A 201 10.55 -0.93 -5.84
CA SER A 201 11.26 0.03 -6.69
C SER A 201 10.32 1.11 -7.23
N GLU A 202 9.16 0.72 -7.76
CA GLU A 202 8.15 1.67 -8.24
C GLU A 202 7.62 2.58 -7.13
N GLY A 203 7.32 2.00 -5.97
CA GLY A 203 6.78 2.73 -4.83
C GLY A 203 7.79 3.71 -4.23
N LEU A 204 9.04 3.28 -4.03
CA LEU A 204 10.14 4.15 -3.60
C LEU A 204 10.41 5.24 -4.64
N GLY A 205 10.48 4.89 -5.93
CA GLY A 205 10.70 5.83 -7.02
C GLY A 205 9.62 6.92 -7.04
N ARG A 206 8.35 6.53 -6.89
CA ARG A 206 7.23 7.48 -6.84
C ARG A 206 7.27 8.35 -5.58
N GLY A 207 7.50 7.77 -4.41
CA GLY A 207 7.58 8.51 -3.15
C GLY A 207 8.71 9.54 -3.15
N TYR A 208 9.92 9.14 -3.54
CA TYR A 208 11.06 10.06 -3.63
C TYR A 208 10.85 11.14 -4.69
N TRP A 209 10.21 10.81 -5.82
CA TRP A 209 9.91 11.78 -6.87
C TRP A 209 8.92 12.84 -6.40
N ILE A 210 7.79 12.44 -5.78
CA ILE A 210 6.80 13.38 -5.22
C ILE A 210 7.47 14.29 -4.19
N ALA A 211 8.20 13.69 -3.25
CA ALA A 211 8.88 14.45 -2.21
C ALA A 211 9.86 15.47 -2.81
N GLY A 212 10.69 15.03 -3.75
CA GLY A 212 11.68 15.86 -4.42
C GLY A 212 11.09 17.03 -5.21
N VAL A 213 10.06 16.78 -6.02
CA VAL A 213 9.35 17.83 -6.77
C VAL A 213 8.73 18.85 -5.84
N VAL A 214 8.04 18.41 -4.78
CA VAL A 214 7.42 19.33 -3.81
C VAL A 214 8.48 20.12 -3.05
N TYR A 215 9.56 19.49 -2.60
CA TYR A 215 10.68 20.21 -1.98
C TYR A 215 11.28 21.27 -2.90
N GLY A 216 11.48 20.93 -4.17
CA GLY A 216 11.99 21.86 -5.18
C GLY A 216 11.05 23.05 -5.39
N ALA A 217 9.75 22.81 -5.51
CA ALA A 217 8.74 23.88 -5.63
C ALA A 217 8.69 24.80 -4.40
N LYS A 218 9.03 24.28 -3.21
CA LYS A 218 9.10 25.03 -1.96
C LYS A 218 10.47 25.70 -1.71
N GLY A 219 11.41 25.60 -2.64
CA GLY A 219 12.78 26.13 -2.48
C GLY A 219 13.64 25.36 -1.45
N GLN A 220 13.23 24.17 -1.05
CA GLN A 220 13.98 23.31 -0.11
C GLN A 220 15.02 22.48 -0.85
N TYR A 221 16.02 23.16 -1.42
CA TYR A 221 16.92 22.59 -2.42
C TYR A 221 17.75 21.39 -1.94
N LEU A 222 18.18 21.38 -0.66
CA LEU A 222 18.91 20.23 -0.09
C LEU A 222 18.04 18.96 -0.06
N ASN A 223 16.78 19.09 0.39
CA ASN A 223 15.84 17.97 0.45
C ASN A 223 15.40 17.53 -0.95
N CYS A 224 15.26 18.49 -1.87
CA CYS A 224 15.01 18.25 -3.29
C CYS A 224 16.11 17.38 -3.91
N ASP A 225 17.38 17.81 -3.80
CA ASP A 225 18.53 17.08 -4.36
C ASP A 225 18.61 15.66 -3.80
N LYS A 226 18.54 15.51 -2.48
CA LYS A 226 18.56 14.19 -1.82
C LYS A 226 17.47 13.27 -2.33
N SER A 227 16.22 13.76 -2.38
CA SER A 227 15.07 12.93 -2.75
C SER A 227 15.11 12.56 -4.22
N LEU A 228 15.39 13.52 -5.13
CA LEU A 228 15.37 13.23 -6.56
C LEU A 228 16.55 12.35 -6.99
N ARG A 229 17.72 12.45 -6.36
CA ARG A 229 18.81 11.50 -6.61
C ARG A 229 18.45 10.07 -6.20
N ALA A 230 17.71 9.90 -5.10
CA ALA A 230 17.19 8.59 -4.70
C ALA A 230 16.11 8.08 -5.68
N ALA A 231 15.31 8.98 -6.27
CA ALA A 231 14.30 8.63 -7.26
C ALA A 231 14.90 8.20 -8.60
N MET A 232 15.94 8.90 -9.09
CA MET A 232 16.48 8.74 -10.46
C MET A 232 16.73 7.29 -10.92
N PRO A 233 17.45 6.43 -10.17
CA PRO A 233 17.67 5.06 -10.60
C PRO A 233 16.39 4.22 -10.63
N LEU A 234 15.35 4.60 -9.86
CA LEU A 234 14.09 3.87 -9.73
C LEU A 234 13.04 4.29 -10.77
N ILE A 235 13.23 5.46 -11.39
CA ILE A 235 12.30 6.02 -12.39
C ILE A 235 12.89 6.01 -13.80
N GLN A 236 13.99 5.28 -13.99
CA GLN A 236 14.63 5.14 -15.30
C GLN A 236 13.62 4.58 -16.32
N GLY A 237 13.56 5.20 -17.50
CA GLY A 237 12.59 4.85 -18.54
C GLY A 237 11.21 5.49 -18.38
N ASN A 238 10.91 6.15 -17.25
CA ASN A 238 9.69 6.94 -17.10
C ASN A 238 9.95 8.42 -17.43
N ALA A 239 9.84 8.79 -18.70
CA ALA A 239 10.10 10.15 -19.18
C ALA A 239 9.23 11.22 -18.47
N ALA A 240 7.97 10.89 -18.15
CA ALA A 240 7.04 11.79 -17.47
C ALA A 240 7.51 12.15 -16.04
N MET A 241 8.29 11.28 -15.40
CA MET A 241 8.90 11.56 -14.10
C MET A 241 10.34 12.07 -14.24
N ALA A 242 11.13 11.49 -15.14
CA ALA A 242 12.53 11.83 -15.32
C ALA A 242 12.74 13.29 -15.76
N GLY A 243 11.94 13.80 -16.71
CA GLY A 243 12.03 15.19 -17.19
C GLY A 243 11.88 16.20 -16.04
N PRO A 244 10.78 16.15 -15.26
CA PRO A 244 10.61 16.98 -14.08
C PRO A 244 11.67 16.77 -13.00
N ALA A 245 12.08 15.52 -12.73
CA ALA A 245 13.11 15.24 -11.73
C ALA A 245 14.43 15.93 -12.07
N LEU A 246 14.85 15.84 -13.33
CA LEU A 246 16.06 16.50 -13.84
C LEU A 246 15.93 18.02 -13.81
N PHE A 247 14.75 18.57 -14.14
CA PHE A 247 14.50 20.00 -14.04
C PHE A 247 14.71 20.52 -12.61
N PHE A 248 14.06 19.88 -11.63
CA PHE A 248 14.16 20.26 -10.22
C PHE A 248 15.56 19.98 -9.64
N LEU A 249 16.25 18.93 -10.07
CA LEU A 249 17.67 18.70 -9.73
C LEU A 249 18.57 19.82 -10.26
N GLY A 250 18.31 20.30 -11.48
CA GLY A 250 18.99 21.46 -12.05
C GLY A 250 18.80 22.70 -11.17
N MET A 251 17.55 23.05 -10.86
CA MET A 251 17.26 24.20 -9.98
C MET A 251 17.87 24.05 -8.59
N ALA A 252 17.80 22.86 -7.99
CA ALA A 252 18.36 22.60 -6.67
C ALA A 252 19.88 22.76 -6.65
N ASN A 253 20.60 22.14 -7.60
CA ASN A 253 22.06 22.22 -7.66
C ASN A 253 22.54 23.63 -8.00
N TYR A 254 21.80 24.38 -8.83
CA TYR A 254 22.13 25.77 -9.14
C TYR A 254 22.04 26.65 -7.89
N ASN A 255 20.93 26.57 -7.15
CA ASN A 255 20.76 27.38 -5.95
C ASN A 255 21.74 26.98 -4.84
N LEU A 256 21.95 25.68 -4.59
CA LEU A 256 22.97 25.21 -3.66
C LEU A 256 24.38 25.65 -4.10
N GLY A 257 24.66 25.61 -5.40
CA GLY A 257 25.92 26.05 -5.97
C GLY A 257 26.18 27.54 -5.72
N LYS A 258 25.18 28.40 -5.92
CA LYS A 258 25.29 29.83 -5.57
C LYS A 258 25.50 30.05 -4.08
N MET A 259 24.71 29.37 -3.23
CA MET A 259 24.80 29.50 -1.77
C MET A 259 26.16 29.05 -1.22
N THR A 260 26.82 28.10 -1.90
CA THR A 260 28.09 27.51 -1.47
C THR A 260 29.29 27.96 -2.32
N LEU A 261 29.07 28.89 -3.26
CA LEU A 261 30.06 29.31 -4.26
C LEU A 261 30.71 28.13 -5.01
N SER A 262 29.95 27.08 -5.27
CA SER A 262 30.42 25.85 -5.91
C SER A 262 30.17 25.85 -7.41
N LYS A 263 31.23 26.15 -8.18
CA LYS A 263 31.22 26.04 -9.65
C LYS A 263 30.84 24.64 -10.13
N ALA A 264 31.34 23.60 -9.46
CA ALA A 264 31.02 22.21 -9.79
C ALA A 264 29.52 21.91 -9.70
N LYS A 265 28.83 22.42 -8.67
CA LYS A 265 27.38 22.25 -8.53
C LYS A 265 26.60 23.02 -9.60
N ILE A 266 27.05 24.21 -9.99
CA ILE A 266 26.41 24.97 -11.07
C ILE A 266 26.60 24.27 -12.42
N LEU A 267 27.75 23.66 -12.67
CA LEU A 267 27.97 22.85 -13.88
C LEU A 267 27.10 21.58 -13.88
N GLU A 268 26.95 20.90 -12.73
CA GLU A 268 26.05 19.76 -12.62
C GLU A 268 24.58 20.17 -12.83
N ALA A 269 24.20 21.33 -12.30
CA ALA A 269 22.88 21.92 -12.51
C ALA A 269 22.59 22.18 -14.00
N ALA A 270 23.56 22.71 -14.73
CA ALA A 270 23.46 22.90 -16.17
C ALA A 270 23.25 21.55 -16.87
N LYS A 271 24.04 20.52 -16.52
CA LYS A 271 23.90 19.18 -17.10
C LYS A 271 22.51 18.57 -16.86
N PHE A 272 21.97 18.67 -15.64
CA PHE A 272 20.61 18.21 -15.37
C PHE A 272 19.57 18.98 -16.18
N SER A 273 19.75 20.29 -16.33
CA SER A 273 18.85 21.12 -17.13
C SER A 273 18.91 20.74 -18.62
N GLU A 274 20.09 20.41 -19.16
CA GLU A 274 20.21 19.89 -20.53
C GLU A 274 19.51 18.55 -20.72
N GLN A 275 19.70 17.62 -19.78
CA GLN A 275 19.05 16.32 -19.82
C GLN A 275 17.52 16.45 -19.72
N SER A 276 17.03 17.37 -18.90
CA SER A 276 15.60 17.69 -18.81
C SER A 276 15.07 18.29 -20.12
N ALA A 277 15.82 19.21 -20.74
CA ALA A 277 15.45 19.82 -22.02
C ALA A 277 15.40 18.81 -23.18
N ALA A 278 16.15 17.71 -23.09
CA ALA A 278 16.12 16.63 -24.07
C ALA A 278 14.87 15.73 -23.94
N ILE A 279 14.11 15.84 -22.83
CA ILE A 279 12.88 15.08 -22.60
C ILE A 279 11.68 16.01 -22.87
N PRO A 280 10.81 15.69 -23.84
CA PRO A 280 9.60 16.45 -24.10
C PRO A 280 8.71 16.57 -22.86
N SER A 281 8.52 17.78 -22.35
CA SER A 281 7.68 18.08 -21.19
C SER A 281 7.32 19.57 -21.12
N ALA A 282 6.49 19.96 -20.15
CA ALA A 282 6.22 21.37 -19.86
C ALA A 282 7.47 22.16 -19.43
N TYR A 283 8.57 21.48 -19.09
CA TYR A 283 9.82 22.11 -18.64
C TYR A 283 10.85 22.29 -19.76
N THR A 284 10.63 21.74 -20.96
CA THR A 284 11.66 21.66 -22.01
C THR A 284 12.32 23.00 -22.34
N GLU A 285 11.51 24.03 -22.60
CA GLU A 285 12.03 25.36 -22.98
C GLU A 285 12.74 26.05 -21.80
N GLN A 286 12.14 26.00 -20.61
CA GLN A 286 12.74 26.59 -19.41
C GLN A 286 14.05 25.89 -19.04
N ALA A 287 14.11 24.56 -19.17
CA ALA A 287 15.30 23.78 -18.90
C ALA A 287 16.44 24.13 -19.89
N ARG A 288 16.12 24.34 -21.17
CA ARG A 288 17.10 24.79 -22.18
C ARG A 288 17.66 26.16 -21.82
N HIS A 289 16.79 27.11 -21.46
CA HIS A 289 17.23 28.44 -21.03
C HIS A 289 18.10 28.37 -19.76
N ASN A 290 17.66 27.61 -18.76
CA ASN A 290 18.39 27.41 -17.51
C ASN A 290 19.81 26.88 -17.76
N ALA A 291 19.97 25.87 -18.64
CA ALA A 291 21.27 25.32 -18.97
C ALA A 291 22.25 26.37 -19.51
N LEU A 292 21.77 27.27 -20.40
CA LEU A 292 22.60 28.33 -20.97
C LEU A 292 23.05 29.32 -19.89
N VAL A 293 22.11 29.79 -19.05
CA VAL A 293 22.39 30.74 -17.96
C VAL A 293 23.38 30.16 -16.96
N MET A 294 23.16 28.91 -16.53
CA MET A 294 24.02 28.24 -15.56
C MET A 294 25.45 28.05 -16.08
N LYS A 295 25.63 27.76 -17.38
CA LYS A 295 26.96 27.65 -18.00
C LYS A 295 27.67 28.99 -18.09
N ASP A 296 26.97 30.04 -18.50
CA ASP A 296 27.52 31.39 -18.55
C ASP A 296 27.97 31.85 -17.15
N GLU A 297 27.15 31.63 -16.12
CA GLU A 297 27.53 31.97 -14.75
C GLU A 297 28.74 31.16 -14.27
N ALA A 298 28.75 29.84 -14.48
CA ALA A 298 29.89 28.99 -14.11
C ALA A 298 31.19 29.41 -14.81
N SER A 299 31.13 29.93 -16.04
CA SER A 299 32.31 30.40 -16.77
C SER A 299 32.97 31.61 -16.11
N LYS A 300 32.17 32.43 -15.41
CA LYS A 300 32.60 33.64 -14.69
C LYS A 300 33.08 33.33 -13.28
N MET A 301 32.80 32.14 -12.76
CA MET A 301 33.30 31.69 -11.47
C MET A 301 34.76 31.25 -11.58
N ARG A 302 35.57 31.76 -10.66
CA ARG A 302 36.98 31.38 -10.50
C ARG A 302 37.10 29.94 -10.01
#